data_AF-A0A383EEQ9-F1
#
_entry.id   AF-A0A383EEQ9-F1
#
_cell.length_a   1.000
_cell.length_b   1.000
_cell.length_c   1.000
_cell.angle_alpha   90.00
_cell.angle_beta   90.00
_cell.angle_gamma   90.00
#
_symmetry.space_group_name_H-M   'P 1'
#
loop_
_entity.id
_entity.type
_entity.pdbx_description
1 polymer ?
#
loop_
_entity_poly.entity_id
_entity_poly.type
_entity_poly.pdbx_seq_one_letter_code
_entity_poly.pdbx_strand_id
1 'polypeptide(L)' 'ANILGGSIMGKDSSVGVFDSRNQVFHYQNLFICDGNMIGANLGVNPSLPITAPTERAMSHIPKRSDHPDFQ' A
#
# COMPACT_ATOMS: atom_id res chain seq x y z
N ALA A 1 -8.71 0.06 -18.95
CA ALA A 1 -8.46 -1.31 -18.45
C ALA A 1 -8.19 -1.21 -16.96
N ASN A 2 -8.74 -2.12 -16.15
CA ASN A 2 -8.48 -2.18 -14.70
C ASN A 2 -7.49 -3.33 -14.45
N ILE A 3 -6.19 -3.06 -14.62
CA ILE A 3 -5.15 -4.03 -14.30
C ILE A 3 -4.96 -3.96 -12.78
N LEU A 4 -5.25 -5.07 -12.10
CA LEU A 4 -5.24 -5.19 -10.65
C LEU A 4 -4.46 -6.45 -10.26
N GLY A 5 -3.94 -6.47 -9.04
CA GLY A 5 -3.20 -7.59 -8.48
C GLY A 5 -1.71 -7.61 -8.85
N GLY A 6 -0.97 -8.56 -8.30
CA GLY A 6 0.48 -8.69 -8.48
C GLY A 6 1.28 -8.54 -7.19
N SER A 7 0.74 -7.80 -6.21
CA SER A 7 1.34 -7.65 -4.89
C SER A 7 0.25 -7.73 -3.85
N ILE A 8 -0.01 -8.91 -3.28
CA ILE A 8 -1.13 -9.08 -2.34
C ILE A 8 -0.73 -8.75 -0.91
N MET A 9 -1.67 -8.18 -0.15
CA MET A 9 -1.51 -7.94 1.28
C MET A 9 -1.40 -9.26 2.04
N GLY A 10 -0.48 -9.35 3.00
CA GLY A 10 -0.29 -10.54 3.83
C GLY A 10 -0.27 -10.23 5.32
N LYS A 11 -0.45 -11.27 6.15
CA LYS A 11 -0.17 -11.19 7.59
C LYS A 11 1.34 -11.04 7.86
N ASP A 12 2.15 -11.65 7.00
CA ASP A 12 3.60 -11.63 7.02
C ASP A 12 4.15 -11.97 5.62
N SER A 13 5.47 -11.93 5.47
CA SER A 13 6.18 -12.15 4.20
C SER A 13 6.04 -13.55 3.61
N SER A 14 5.53 -14.53 4.36
CA SER A 14 5.31 -15.89 3.82
C SER A 14 4.05 -15.99 2.97
N VAL A 15 3.11 -15.05 3.11
CA VAL A 15 1.80 -15.09 2.47
C VAL A 15 1.41 -13.79 1.73
N GLY A 16 2.30 -12.81 1.66
CA GLY A 16 2.06 -11.56 0.94
C GLY A 16 3.31 -10.72 0.76
N VAL A 17 3.16 -9.60 0.05
CA VAL A 17 4.26 -8.69 -0.32
C VAL A 17 4.36 -7.53 0.67
N PHE A 18 3.23 -7.09 1.22
CA PHE A 18 3.15 -5.92 2.08
C PHE A 18 2.09 -6.12 3.19
N ASP A 19 2.15 -5.30 4.23
CA ASP A 19 1.30 -5.41 5.42
C ASP A 19 0.00 -4.57 5.36
N SER A 20 -0.77 -4.55 6.45
CA SER A 20 -2.00 -3.76 6.55
C SER A 20 -1.79 -2.23 6.51
N ARG A 21 -0.55 -1.74 6.52
CA ARG A 21 -0.18 -0.33 6.43
C ARG A 21 0.49 0.01 5.10
N ASN A 22 0.38 -0.88 4.11
CA ASN A 22 0.96 -0.72 2.79
C ASN A 22 2.50 -0.77 2.78
N GLN A 23 3.15 -1.22 3.86
CA GLN A 23 4.60 -1.34 3.98
C GLN A 23 5.08 -2.66 3.40
N VAL A 24 6.05 -2.62 2.49
CA VAL A 24 6.63 -3.82 1.90
C VAL A 24 7.49 -4.54 2.94
N PHE A 25 7.27 -5.85 3.09
CA PHE A 25 8.07 -6.64 4.03
C PHE A 25 9.56 -6.57 3.67
N HIS A 26 10.42 -6.50 4.68
CA HIS A 26 11.88 -6.39 4.54
C HIS A 26 12.41 -5.07 3.97
N TYR A 27 11.55 -4.05 3.78
CA TYR A 27 11.95 -2.71 3.34
C TYR A 27 11.38 -1.63 4.28
N GLN A 28 12.26 -0.77 4.81
CA GLN A 28 11.88 0.22 5.83
C GLN A 28 11.01 1.37 5.27
N ASN A 29 11.26 1.79 4.04
CA ASN A 29 10.69 3.00 3.44
C ASN A 29 10.07 2.73 2.05
N LEU A 30 9.58 1.51 1.81
CA LEU A 30 8.95 1.12 0.56
C LEU A 30 7.48 0.77 0.79
N PHE A 31 6.61 1.32 -0.04
CA PHE A 31 5.17 1.18 0.07
C PHE A 31 4.54 0.82 -1.27
N ILE A 32 3.40 0.13 -1.24
CA ILE A 32 2.57 -0.17 -2.42
C ILE A 32 1.23 0.56 -2.28
N CYS A 33 0.91 1.45 -3.20
CA CYS A 33 -0.28 2.32 -3.18
C CYS A 33 -0.90 2.45 -4.58
N ASP A 34 -1.19 1.31 -5.20
CA ASP A 34 -1.70 1.22 -6.57
C ASP A 34 -2.66 0.04 -6.73
N GLY A 35 -3.08 -0.25 -7.97
CA GLY A 35 -3.97 -1.38 -8.26
C GLY A 35 -3.39 -2.77 -7.90
N ASN A 36 -2.08 -2.91 -7.70
CA ASN A 36 -1.45 -4.20 -7.42
C ASN A 36 -1.85 -4.76 -6.07
N MET A 37 -2.20 -3.88 -5.12
CA MET A 37 -2.66 -4.24 -3.78
C MET A 37 -4.03 -4.93 -3.76
N ILE A 38 -4.80 -4.78 -4.84
CA ILE A 38 -6.16 -5.32 -4.97
C ILE A 38 -6.06 -6.74 -5.53
N GLY A 39 -6.17 -7.73 -4.63
CA GLY A 39 -5.97 -9.16 -4.96
C GLY A 39 -7.02 -9.81 -5.86
N ALA A 40 -8.10 -9.12 -6.21
CA ALA A 40 -9.16 -9.64 -7.06
C ALA A 40 -9.80 -8.53 -7.90
N ASN A 41 -10.37 -8.88 -9.05
CA ASN A 41 -11.13 -7.92 -9.85
C ASN A 41 -12.46 -7.59 -9.15
N LEU A 42 -12.67 -6.31 -8.86
CA LEU A 42 -13.87 -5.82 -8.16
C LEU A 42 -15.11 -5.72 -9.06
N GLY A 43 -14.96 -5.84 -10.38
CA GLY A 43 -16.06 -5.68 -11.35
C GLY A 43 -16.62 -4.25 -11.45
N VAL A 44 -16.04 -3.31 -10.69
CA VAL A 44 -16.39 -1.88 -10.63
C VAL A 44 -15.14 -1.02 -10.80
N ASN A 45 -15.32 0.30 -10.82
CA ASN A 45 -14.19 1.23 -10.89
C ASN A 45 -13.30 1.11 -9.63
N PRO A 46 -11.98 0.84 -9.77
CA PRO A 46 -11.08 0.70 -8.64
C PRO A 46 -10.59 2.03 -8.04
N SER A 47 -11.02 3.20 -8.54
CA SER A 47 -10.53 4.50 -8.04
C SER A 47 -10.62 4.63 -6.51
N LEU A 48 -11.82 4.51 -5.92
CA LEU A 48 -11.99 4.62 -4.46
C LEU A 48 -11.34 3.46 -3.68
N PRO A 49 -11.47 2.19 -4.13
CA PRO A 49 -10.71 1.08 -3.55
C PRO A 49 -9.20 1.29 -3.52
N ILE A 50 -8.64 2.12 -4.40
CA ILE A 50 -7.22 2.49 -4.38
C ILE A 50 -6.98 3.72 -3.49
N THR A 51 -7.79 4.77 -3.64
CA THR A 51 -7.64 6.03 -2.91
C THR A 51 -7.72 5.83 -1.40
N ALA A 52 -8.75 5.16 -0.90
CA ALA A 52 -8.98 5.04 0.55
C ALA A 52 -7.82 4.35 1.32
N PRO A 53 -7.31 3.17 0.92
CA PRO A 53 -6.16 2.57 1.60
C PRO A 53 -4.88 3.37 1.41
N THR A 54 -4.70 4.04 0.26
CA THR A 54 -3.55 4.91 0.01
C THR A 54 -3.53 6.09 0.98
N GLU A 55 -4.66 6.81 1.12
CA GLU A 55 -4.80 7.91 2.08
C GLU A 55 -4.54 7.44 3.51
N ARG A 56 -5.08 6.27 3.88
CA ARG A 56 -4.82 5.67 5.19
C ARG A 56 -3.33 5.36 5.39
N ALA A 57 -2.64 4.78 4.41
CA ALA A 57 -1.21 4.51 4.49
C ALA A 57 -0.40 5.81 4.67
N MET A 58 -0.69 6.84 3.88
CA MET A 58 -0.03 8.14 3.96
C MET A 58 -0.27 8.82 5.32
N SER A 59 -1.42 8.60 5.96
CA SER A 59 -1.71 9.15 7.30
C SER A 59 -0.78 8.62 8.40
N HIS A 60 -0.09 7.49 8.16
CA HIS A 60 0.89 6.93 9.08
C HIS A 60 2.33 7.39 8.80
N ILE A 61 2.57 8.07 7.68
CA ILE A 61 3.89 8.61 7.35
C ILE A 61 4.05 9.96 8.08
N PRO A 62 5.13 10.15 8.86
CA PRO A 62 5.38 11.42 9.54
C PRO A 62 5.53 12.55 8.51
N LYS A 63 5.14 13.77 8.90
CA LYS A 63 5.39 14.93 8.05
C LYS A 63 6.88 15.11 7.86
N ARG A 64 7.27 15.70 6.73
CA ARG A 64 8.67 15.97 6.41
C ARG A 64 9.40 16.74 7.52
N SER A 65 8.75 17.72 8.16
CA SER A 65 9.30 18.49 9.28
C SER A 65 9.67 17.64 10.49
N ASP A 66 9.02 16.49 10.64
CA ASP A 66 9.12 15.61 11.80
C ASP A 66 10.05 14.42 11.53
N HIS A 67 10.57 14.30 10.29
CA HIS A 67 11.43 13.20 9.87
C HIS A 67 12.90 13.52 10.15
N PRO A 68 13.63 12.65 10.88
CA PRO A 68 14.99 12.95 11.36
C PRO A 68 15.98 13.21 10.22
N ASP A 69 15.81 12.56 9.08
CA ASP A 69 16.70 12.72 7.92
C ASP A 69 16.46 14.01 7.10
N PHE A 70 15.39 14.77 7.40
CA PHE A 70 14.99 15.96 6.64
C PHE A 70 14.89 17.24 7.47
N GLN A 71 15.44 17.22 8.69
CA GLN A 71 15.64 18.43 9.52
C GLN A 71 16.82 19.27 9.02
#